data_AF-A0A968I942-F1
#
_entry.id   AF-A0A968I942-F1
#
_cell.length_a   1.000
_cell.length_b   1.000
_cell.length_c   1.000
_cell.angle_alpha   90.00
_cell.angle_beta   90.00
_cell.angle_gamma   90.00
#
_symmetry.space_group_name_H-M   'P 1'
#
loop_
_entity.id
_entity.type
_entity.pdbx_description
1 polymer ?
#
loop_
_entity_poly.entity_id
_entity_poly.type
_entity_poly.pdbx_seq_one_letter_code
_entity_poly.pdbx_strand_id
1 'polypeptide(L)'
;MTKLWMGCAVLLLAIACTQTPSPQPPAPPPPPPPDANAIVRLEVSPAALLMTTETEKRQLTVRALNAAGQDVNAAITWTSSRPEQVSVSGSGELEARVGLGASQIVARVGDVKSAPVLVSVAQPAAGVTLLQDAQVRG
;
A
#
# COMPACT_ATOMS: atom_id res chain seq x y z
N MET A 1 20.86 -91.95 -30.61
CA MET A 1 19.58 -92.40 -31.22
C MET A 1 18.75 -91.16 -31.53
N THR A 2 18.58 -90.90 -32.82
CA THR A 2 17.83 -89.81 -33.44
C THR A 2 16.33 -89.99 -33.18
N LYS A 3 15.64 -88.92 -32.78
CA LYS A 3 14.21 -88.76 -33.08
C LYS A 3 13.81 -87.29 -33.12
N LEU A 4 13.43 -86.90 -34.33
CA LEU A 4 12.85 -85.65 -34.76
C LEU A 4 11.38 -85.62 -34.31
N TRP A 5 10.90 -84.52 -33.71
CA TRP A 5 9.55 -84.02 -34.01
C TRP A 5 9.48 -82.50 -33.78
N MET A 6 9.07 -81.85 -34.85
CA MET A 6 8.80 -80.44 -35.07
C MET A 6 7.50 -79.96 -34.38
N GLY A 7 7.52 -78.74 -33.83
CA GLY A 7 6.32 -77.91 -33.68
C GLY A 7 5.99 -77.43 -32.26
N CYS A 8 6.20 -76.15 -31.98
CA CYS A 8 5.19 -75.21 -31.47
C CYS A 8 5.84 -73.87 -31.16
N ALA A 9 5.60 -72.88 -32.04
CA ALA A 9 5.85 -71.49 -31.72
C ALA A 9 4.81 -71.04 -30.68
N VAL A 10 5.27 -70.71 -29.46
CA VAL A 10 4.45 -70.05 -28.45
C VAL A 10 5.03 -68.67 -28.22
N LEU A 11 4.37 -67.69 -28.83
CA LEU A 11 4.54 -66.26 -28.63
C LEU A 11 3.92 -65.92 -27.26
N LEU A 12 4.73 -65.61 -26.25
CA LEU A 12 4.26 -65.20 -24.92
C LEU A 12 4.53 -63.70 -24.70
N LEU A 13 3.41 -62.99 -24.63
CA LEU A 13 3.20 -61.55 -24.44
C LEU A 13 4.02 -60.94 -23.30
N ALA A 14 4.63 -59.79 -23.57
CA ALA A 14 5.11 -58.86 -22.56
C ALA A 14 3.93 -58.33 -21.74
N ILE A 15 3.91 -58.62 -20.44
CA ILE A 15 2.96 -58.04 -19.48
C ILE A 15 3.38 -56.59 -19.25
N ALA A 16 2.85 -55.68 -20.07
CA ALA A 16 2.90 -54.26 -19.78
C ALA A 16 1.94 -53.98 -18.61
N CYS A 17 2.47 -53.60 -17.45
CA CYS A 17 1.67 -53.08 -16.34
C CYS A 17 0.93 -51.81 -16.78
N THR A 18 -0.35 -51.93 -17.11
CA THR A 18 -1.23 -50.78 -17.37
C THR A 18 -1.65 -50.17 -16.04
N GLN A 19 -0.80 -49.33 -15.44
CA GLN A 19 -1.25 -48.41 -14.40
C GLN A 19 -2.10 -47.33 -15.07
N THR A 20 -3.42 -47.52 -15.05
CA THR A 20 -4.38 -46.50 -15.49
C THR A 20 -4.17 -45.27 -14.59
N PRO A 21 -3.74 -44.11 -15.12
CA PRO A 21 -3.62 -42.92 -14.31
C PRO A 21 -5.01 -42.55 -13.81
N SER A 22 -5.20 -42.54 -12.49
CA SER A 22 -6.42 -42.07 -11.85
C SER A 22 -6.73 -40.66 -12.39
N PRO A 23 -7.98 -40.36 -12.78
CA PRO A 23 -8.34 -39.01 -13.21
C PRO A 23 -8.11 -38.05 -12.04
N GLN A 24 -7.07 -37.22 -12.15
CA GLN A 24 -6.81 -36.17 -11.18
C GLN A 24 -7.94 -35.13 -11.32
N PRO A 25 -8.58 -34.71 -10.22
CA PRO A 25 -9.55 -33.62 -10.27
C PRO A 25 -8.96 -32.42 -11.01
N PRO A 26 -9.75 -31.70 -11.83
CA PRO A 26 -9.26 -30.50 -12.49
C PRO A 26 -8.65 -29.56 -11.44
N ALA A 27 -7.44 -29.07 -11.73
CA ALA A 27 -6.76 -28.14 -10.84
C ALA A 27 -7.69 -26.94 -10.54
N PRO A 28 -7.69 -26.41 -9.30
CA PRO A 28 -8.47 -25.22 -9.00
C PRO A 28 -8.03 -24.08 -9.94
N PRO A 29 -8.97 -23.21 -10.36
CA PRO A 29 -8.62 -22.08 -11.21
C PRO A 29 -7.57 -21.20 -10.51
N PRO A 30 -6.62 -20.61 -11.27
CA PRO A 30 -5.65 -19.70 -10.70
C PRO A 30 -6.37 -18.52 -10.01
N PRO A 31 -5.79 -17.98 -8.91
CA PRO A 31 -6.38 -16.81 -8.26
C PRO A 31 -6.52 -15.65 -9.25
N PRO A 32 -7.58 -14.83 -9.14
CA PRO A 32 -7.74 -13.66 -9.99
C PRO A 32 -6.52 -12.74 -9.87
N PRO A 33 -6.09 -12.09 -10.96
CA PRO A 33 -5.00 -11.13 -10.91
C PRO A 33 -5.31 -10.02 -9.89
N PRO A 34 -4.30 -9.50 -9.15
CA PRO A 34 -4.50 -8.34 -8.29
C PRO A 34 -5.08 -7.18 -9.10
N ASP A 35 -6.06 -6.48 -8.54
CA ASP A 35 -6.65 -5.30 -9.17
C ASP A 35 -5.54 -4.27 -9.43
N ALA A 36 -5.25 -3.99 -10.70
CA ALA A 36 -4.16 -3.08 -11.07
C ALA A 36 -4.36 -1.65 -10.52
N ASN A 37 -5.60 -1.28 -10.17
CA ASN A 37 -5.95 0.00 -9.57
C ASN A 37 -6.13 -0.07 -8.05
N ALA A 38 -5.88 -1.21 -7.41
CA ALA A 38 -5.90 -1.30 -5.95
C ALA A 38 -4.81 -0.40 -5.37
N ILE A 39 -5.24 0.56 -4.56
CA ILE A 39 -4.34 1.43 -3.80
C ILE A 39 -3.72 0.61 -2.68
N VAL A 40 -2.41 0.69 -2.56
CA VAL A 40 -1.64 -0.02 -1.52
C VAL A 40 -0.81 0.92 -0.66
N ARG A 41 -0.62 2.18 -1.12
CA ARG A 41 0.19 3.17 -0.41
C ARG A 41 -0.37 4.58 -0.59
N LEU A 42 -0.29 5.37 0.47
CA LEU A 42 -0.56 6.80 0.46
C LEU A 42 0.72 7.54 0.84
N GLU A 43 1.18 8.43 -0.03
CA GLU A 43 2.34 9.31 0.21
C GLU A 43 1.84 10.73 0.42
N VAL A 44 2.09 11.30 1.60
CA VAL A 44 1.64 12.65 1.97
C VAL A 44 2.84 13.59 2.04
N SER A 45 2.70 14.78 1.46
CA SER A 45 3.71 15.82 1.49
C SER A 45 3.10 17.17 1.88
N PRO A 46 3.77 17.95 2.75
CA PRO A 46 4.99 17.60 3.50
C PRO A 46 4.73 16.56 4.62
N ALA A 47 5.80 15.91 5.08
CA ALA A 47 5.75 14.92 6.18
C ALA A 47 5.70 15.55 7.57
N ALA A 48 6.13 16.81 7.70
CA ALA A 48 6.03 17.58 8.93
C ALA A 48 5.82 19.07 8.62
N LEU A 49 5.17 19.76 9.56
CA LEU A 49 4.86 21.19 9.46
C LEU A 49 5.02 21.86 10.82
N LEU A 50 5.44 23.12 10.78
CA LEU A 50 5.37 24.05 11.89
C LEU A 50 4.40 25.18 11.53
N MET A 51 3.44 25.41 12.42
CA MET A 51 2.51 26.53 12.41
C MET A 51 2.81 27.44 13.60
N THR A 52 2.78 28.75 13.37
CA THR A 52 3.25 29.76 14.33
C THR A 52 2.21 30.80 14.71
N THR A 53 1.11 30.87 13.97
CA THR A 53 -0.01 31.75 14.31
C THR A 53 -1.30 30.93 14.45
N GLU A 54 -2.18 31.38 15.34
CA GLU A 54 -3.56 30.89 15.34
C GLU A 54 -4.19 31.19 13.97
N THR A 55 -5.08 30.33 13.49
CA THR A 55 -5.72 30.41 12.16
C THR A 55 -4.78 30.22 10.96
N GLU A 56 -3.51 29.91 11.19
CA GLU A 56 -2.57 29.61 10.11
C GLU A 56 -3.05 28.41 9.29
N LYS A 57 -3.03 28.56 7.96
CA LYS A 57 -3.41 27.50 7.03
C LYS A 57 -2.20 26.92 6.31
N ARG A 58 -2.24 25.61 6.10
CA ARG A 58 -1.25 24.85 5.30
C ARG A 58 -1.94 23.80 4.47
N GLN A 59 -1.40 23.50 3.30
CA GLN A 59 -1.97 22.49 2.42
C GLN A 59 -1.14 21.21 2.48
N LEU A 60 -1.79 20.08 2.70
CA LEU A 60 -1.21 18.77 2.45
C LEU A 60 -1.56 18.30 1.03
N THR A 61 -0.62 17.60 0.42
CA THR A 61 -0.84 16.89 -0.84
C THR A 61 -0.69 15.40 -0.59
N VAL A 62 -1.45 14.58 -1.31
CA VAL A 62 -1.42 13.13 -1.15
C VAL A 62 -1.44 12.47 -2.51
N ARG A 63 -0.58 11.46 -2.67
CA ARG A 63 -0.54 10.57 -3.81
C ARG A 63 -0.99 9.19 -3.36
N ALA A 64 -2.06 8.68 -3.98
CA ALA A 64 -2.49 7.31 -3.78
C ALA A 64 -1.89 6.43 -4.87
N LEU A 65 -1.18 5.38 -4.47
CA LEU A 65 -0.36 4.59 -5.37
C LEU A 65 -0.82 3.13 -5.39
N ASN A 66 -0.85 2.54 -6.58
CA ASN A 66 -1.04 1.10 -6.76
C ASN A 66 0.26 0.31 -6.49
N ALA A 67 0.19 -1.03 -6.59
CA ALA A 67 1.35 -1.90 -6.40
C ALA A 67 2.51 -1.65 -7.40
N ALA A 68 2.22 -1.06 -8.57
CA ALA A 68 3.21 -0.66 -9.56
C ALA A 68 3.79 0.75 -9.31
N GLY A 69 3.34 1.46 -8.25
CA GLY A 69 3.79 2.82 -7.94
C GLY A 69 3.18 3.91 -8.81
N GLN A 70 2.08 3.62 -9.52
CA GLN A 70 1.36 4.57 -10.36
C GLN A 70 0.28 5.30 -9.54
N ASP A 71 0.06 6.58 -9.84
CA ASP A 71 -0.99 7.37 -9.22
C ASP A 71 -2.38 6.84 -9.60
N VAL A 72 -3.23 6.67 -8.58
CA VAL A 72 -4.63 6.29 -8.70
C VAL A 72 -5.48 7.39 -8.08
N ASN A 73 -6.51 7.84 -8.79
CA ASN A 73 -7.44 8.82 -8.24
C ASN A 73 -8.36 8.13 -7.21
N ALA A 74 -8.45 8.69 -6.01
CA ALA A 74 -9.34 8.22 -4.96
C ALA A 74 -9.81 9.36 -4.06
N ALA A 75 -10.98 9.17 -3.48
CA ALA A 75 -11.49 10.04 -2.43
C ALA A 75 -10.70 9.79 -1.14
N ILE A 76 -9.99 10.82 -0.68
CA ILE A 76 -9.17 10.76 0.53
C ILE A 76 -9.99 11.24 1.72
N THR A 77 -9.90 10.49 2.82
CA THR A 77 -10.42 10.94 4.12
C THR A 77 -9.25 11.30 5.02
N TRP A 78 -9.42 12.34 5.82
CA TRP A 78 -8.38 12.84 6.72
C TRP A 78 -8.81 12.74 8.17
N THR A 79 -7.85 12.60 9.08
CA THR A 79 -8.10 12.64 10.51
C THR A 79 -6.97 13.34 11.22
N SER A 80 -7.30 14.17 12.20
CA SER A 80 -6.36 14.74 13.16
C SER A 80 -6.49 14.03 14.50
N SER A 81 -5.36 13.79 15.17
CA SER A 81 -5.34 13.27 16.54
C SER A 81 -5.84 14.27 17.58
N ARG A 82 -5.82 15.58 17.25
CA ARG A 82 -6.22 16.71 18.10
C ARG A 82 -6.90 17.78 17.23
N PRO A 83 -8.13 17.52 16.72
CA PRO A 83 -8.83 18.42 15.80
C PRO A 83 -9.13 19.81 16.38
N GLU A 84 -9.20 19.92 17.70
CA GLU A 84 -9.34 21.17 18.45
C GLU A 84 -8.08 22.05 18.38
N GLN A 85 -6.92 21.47 18.12
CA GLN A 85 -5.64 22.17 17.98
C GLN A 85 -5.26 22.37 16.51
N VAL A 86 -5.40 21.33 15.69
CA VAL A 86 -5.17 21.38 14.24
C VAL A 86 -6.28 20.60 13.56
N SER A 87 -7.15 21.29 12.83
CA SER A 87 -8.15 20.63 12.00
C SER A 87 -7.63 20.40 10.58
N VAL A 88 -8.20 19.40 9.91
CA VAL A 88 -7.92 19.07 8.51
C VAL A 88 -9.24 18.97 7.76
N SER A 89 -9.34 19.64 6.62
CA SER A 89 -10.50 19.57 5.73
C SER A 89 -10.47 18.32 4.84
N GLY A 90 -11.57 18.03 4.13
CA GLY A 90 -11.60 16.95 3.14
C GLY A 90 -10.61 17.13 1.97
N SER A 91 -10.20 18.36 1.67
CA SER A 91 -9.19 18.65 0.64
C SER A 91 -7.76 18.60 1.18
N GLY A 92 -7.55 18.28 2.46
CA GLY A 92 -6.22 18.29 3.09
C GLY A 92 -5.73 19.68 3.49
N GLU A 93 -6.61 20.69 3.54
CA GLU A 93 -6.27 21.99 4.12
C GLU A 93 -6.24 21.88 5.64
N LEU A 94 -5.09 22.15 6.23
CA LEU A 94 -4.88 22.25 7.67
C LEU A 94 -5.17 23.67 8.13
N GLU A 95 -5.76 23.80 9.32
CA GLU A 95 -5.96 25.06 10.01
C GLU A 95 -5.54 24.93 11.47
N ALA A 96 -4.60 25.77 11.90
CA ALA A 96 -4.25 25.93 13.30
C ALA A 96 -5.43 26.57 14.05
N ARG A 97 -5.82 25.94 15.16
CA ARG A 97 -6.87 26.44 16.05
C ARG A 97 -6.22 26.92 17.34
N VAL A 98 -6.74 26.50 18.48
CA VAL A 98 -6.31 26.97 19.79
C VAL A 98 -5.32 25.97 20.38
N GLY A 99 -4.25 26.51 20.97
CA GLY A 99 -3.31 25.73 21.77
C GLY A 99 -2.01 25.38 21.06
N LEU A 100 -0.96 25.25 21.87
CA LEU A 100 0.38 24.84 21.45
C LEU A 100 0.52 23.32 21.60
N GLY A 101 1.41 22.73 20.81
CA GLY A 101 1.72 21.30 20.89
C GLY A 101 1.78 20.65 19.52
N ALA A 102 1.67 19.32 19.49
CA ALA A 102 1.76 18.53 18.26
C ALA A 102 0.51 17.71 17.99
N SER A 103 0.14 17.60 16.71
CA SER A 103 -0.97 16.79 16.20
C SER A 103 -0.45 15.86 15.10
N GLN A 104 -1.02 14.67 15.01
CA GLN A 104 -0.78 13.75 13.91
C GLN A 104 -1.95 13.78 12.94
N ILE A 105 -1.64 14.00 11.66
CA ILE A 105 -2.62 14.00 10.57
C ILE A 105 -2.42 12.73 9.73
N VAL A 106 -3.49 11.99 9.47
CA VAL A 106 -3.46 10.73 8.71
C VAL A 106 -4.48 10.76 7.57
N ALA A 107 -4.03 10.49 6.35
CA ALA A 107 -4.88 10.23 5.19
C ALA A 107 -5.30 8.76 5.14
N ARG A 108 -6.50 8.49 4.65
CA ARG A 108 -7.05 7.13 4.48
C ARG A 108 -7.84 6.98 3.19
N VAL A 109 -7.72 5.80 2.59
CA VAL A 109 -8.55 5.30 1.49
C VAL A 109 -8.87 3.84 1.77
N GLY A 110 -10.15 3.52 2.04
CA GLY A 110 -10.52 2.20 2.56
C GLY A 110 -9.71 1.86 3.82
N ASP A 111 -9.03 0.72 3.81
CA ASP A 111 -8.18 0.26 4.91
C ASP A 111 -6.73 0.79 4.85
N VAL A 112 -6.33 1.42 3.74
CA VAL A 112 -4.97 1.95 3.57
C VAL A 112 -4.83 3.28 4.31
N LYS A 113 -3.78 3.40 5.13
CA LYS A 113 -3.44 4.61 5.88
C LYS A 113 -2.10 5.15 5.42
N SER A 114 -1.94 6.47 5.39
CA SER A 114 -0.63 7.10 5.19
C SER A 114 0.24 6.96 6.44
N ALA A 115 1.54 7.23 6.27
CA ALA A 115 2.36 7.63 7.41
C ALA A 115 1.76 8.89 8.08
N PRO A 116 1.82 9.03 9.41
CA PRO A 116 1.35 10.23 10.10
C PRO A 116 2.20 11.44 9.72
N VAL A 117 1.54 12.54 9.36
CA VAL A 117 2.17 13.86 9.24
C VAL A 117 2.21 14.51 10.60
N LEU A 118 3.38 14.97 11.03
CA LEU A 118 3.54 15.68 12.30
C LEU A 118 3.32 17.18 12.11
N VAL A 119 2.31 17.74 12.76
CA VAL A 119 2.03 19.18 12.72
C VAL A 119 2.24 19.75 14.11
N SER A 120 3.17 20.68 14.25
CA SER A 120 3.40 21.40 15.50
C SER A 120 2.85 22.81 15.42
N VAL A 121 2.18 23.25 16.48
CA VAL A 121 1.77 24.64 16.69
C VAL A 121 2.61 25.18 17.84
N ALA A 122 3.43 26.20 17.55
CA ALA A 122 4.34 26.77 18.54
C ALA A 122 4.48 28.28 18.33
N GLN A 123 4.68 29.04 19.39
CA GLN A 123 4.93 30.48 19.29
C GLN A 123 6.45 30.75 19.29
N PRO A 124 7.01 31.34 18.22
CA PRO A 124 8.41 31.73 18.21
C PRO A 124 8.69 32.84 19.24
N ALA A 125 9.89 32.83 19.81
CA ALA A 125 10.34 33.92 20.66
C ALA A 125 10.53 35.22 19.83
N ALA A 126 10.36 36.37 20.49
CA ALA A 126 10.57 37.66 19.85
C ALA A 126 12.02 37.79 19.33
N GLY A 127 12.17 38.31 18.11
CA GLY A 127 13.47 38.51 17.49
C GLY A 127 14.08 37.27 16.81
N VAL A 128 13.38 36.13 16.78
CA VAL A 128 13.84 34.94 16.04
C VAL A 128 13.41 35.01 14.58
N THR A 129 14.33 34.67 13.67
CA THR A 129 14.01 34.42 12.26
C THR A 129 13.71 32.94 12.06
N LEU A 130 12.51 32.64 11.58
CA LEU A 130 12.16 31.28 11.18
C LEU A 130 12.76 30.98 9.79
N LEU A 131 13.50 29.88 9.69
CA LEU A 131 13.97 29.34 8.42
C LEU A 131 13.12 28.14 8.04
N GLN A 132 12.54 28.19 6.85
CA GLN A 132 11.90 27.05 6.22
C GLN A 132 12.94 26.15 5.58
N ASP A 133 12.61 24.87 5.42
CA ASP A 133 13.50 23.88 4.79
C ASP A 133 14.03 24.36 3.44
N ALA A 134 13.19 25.01 2.63
CA ALA A 134 13.56 25.55 1.33
C ALA A 134 14.63 26.67 1.39
N GLN A 135 14.81 27.31 2.55
CA GLN A 135 15.78 28.38 2.77
C GLN A 135 17.15 27.84 3.23
N VAL A 136 17.22 26.60 3.69
CA VAL A 136 18.48 25.97 4.11
C VAL A 136 19.08 25.26 2.89
N ARG A 137 20.15 25.85 2.31
CA ARG A 137 20.98 25.17 1.30
C ARG A 137 22.21 24.59 1.97
N GLY A 138 22.37 23.27 1.87
CA GLY A 138 23.58 22.55 2.28
C GLY A 138 24.68 22.59 1.23
#